data_AF-A0A3C1KAP2-F1
#
_entry.id   AF-A0A3C1KAP2-F1
#
_cell.length_a   1.000
_cell.length_b   1.000
_cell.length_c   1.000
_cell.angle_alpha   90.00
_cell.angle_beta   90.00
_cell.angle_gamma   90.00
#
_symmetry.space_group_name_H-M   'P 1'
#
loop_
_entity.id
_entity.type
_entity.pdbx_description
1 polymer ?
#
loop_
_entity_poly.entity_id
_entity_poly.type
_entity_poly.pdbx_seq_one_letter_code
_entity_poly.pdbx_strand_id
1 'polypeptide(L)'
;ATGFPNGGTGFLGRLPAGTVPDTMPRPTWGASDDAYFRYVAVVVAVVFLAVWWLLSSRVGRAWAAIRQGEAGAITLGIPVTRYRILALLITSFITGLSGALLAANTGVLDSTGTTFSAQQSVLLFATVLIGGTFSLSGAVIGGIFFYGVPVLLQAWGVSGDLVFIILGLGTIQAITTNPIGIAGSVAALARRWRTPRRASRAREVTA
;
A
#
# COMPACT_ATOMS: atom_id res chain seq x y z
N ALA A 1 5.35 7.80 32.58
CA ALA A 1 6.45 7.03 31.97
C ALA A 1 5.94 5.62 31.67
N THR A 2 5.52 5.37 30.45
CA THR A 2 5.04 4.05 30.03
C THR A 2 6.26 3.14 29.86
N GLY A 3 6.25 1.94 30.46
CA GLY A 3 7.41 1.05 30.54
C GLY A 3 7.79 0.34 29.24
N PHE A 4 7.58 0.97 28.08
CA PHE A 4 7.87 0.37 26.79
C PHE A 4 9.36 0.59 26.39
N PRO A 5 9.96 -0.34 25.63
CA PRO A 5 11.29 -0.15 25.03
C PRO A 5 11.33 1.14 24.20
N ASN A 6 12.32 1.98 24.43
CA ASN A 6 12.47 3.31 23.82
C ASN A 6 13.78 3.46 23.04
N GLY A 7 14.37 2.35 22.58
CA GLY A 7 15.54 2.36 21.69
C GLY A 7 16.89 2.33 22.41
N GLY A 8 16.93 2.06 23.71
CA GLY A 8 18.19 1.93 24.44
C GLY A 8 18.90 0.59 24.22
N THR A 9 20.13 0.48 24.70
CA THR A 9 20.92 -0.75 24.59
C THR A 9 20.42 -1.87 25.50
N GLY A 10 20.64 -3.14 25.12
CA GLY A 10 20.34 -4.33 25.95
C GLY A 10 18.97 -4.98 25.67
N PHE A 11 18.66 -6.08 26.37
CA PHE A 11 17.46 -6.90 26.14
C PHE A 11 16.14 -6.15 26.32
N LEU A 12 16.11 -5.18 27.25
CA LEU A 12 14.92 -4.36 27.55
C LEU A 12 14.81 -3.14 26.63
N GLY A 13 15.83 -2.85 25.80
CA GLY A 13 15.78 -1.78 24.83
C GLY A 13 15.52 -0.40 25.43
N ARG A 14 16.01 -0.11 26.65
CA ARG A 14 15.59 1.05 27.44
C ARG A 14 16.71 2.07 27.71
N LEU A 15 16.46 3.34 27.38
CA LEU A 15 17.29 4.48 27.75
C LEU A 15 16.95 4.96 29.18
N PRO A 16 17.95 5.36 29.97
CA PRO A 16 17.73 6.01 31.26
C PRO A 16 16.82 7.24 31.13
N ALA A 17 16.02 7.51 32.18
CA ALA A 17 15.14 8.67 32.17
C ALA A 17 15.96 9.97 32.04
N GLY A 18 15.67 10.78 31.02
CA GLY A 18 16.35 12.05 30.76
C GLY A 18 17.45 12.02 29.69
N THR A 19 17.75 10.85 29.10
CA THR A 19 18.66 10.75 27.94
C THR A 19 17.87 10.91 26.64
N VAL A 20 18.42 11.68 25.69
CA VAL A 20 17.82 11.84 24.36
C VAL A 20 17.72 10.46 23.69
N PRO A 21 16.61 10.12 23.02
CA PRO A 21 16.51 8.88 22.25
C PRO A 21 17.73 8.67 21.36
N ASP A 22 18.49 7.60 21.59
CA ASP A 22 19.46 7.14 20.60
C ASP A 22 18.66 6.90 19.31
N THR A 23 19.01 7.65 18.27
CA THR A 23 18.37 7.49 16.97
C THR A 23 18.55 6.05 16.54
N MET A 24 17.46 5.40 16.14
CA MET A 24 17.52 4.00 15.74
C MET A 24 18.60 3.83 14.66
N PRO A 25 19.58 2.93 14.87
CA PRO A 25 20.71 2.81 13.98
C PRO A 25 20.22 2.46 12.59
N ARG A 26 20.41 3.38 11.65
CA ARG A 26 20.14 3.15 10.24
C ARG A 26 21.14 2.12 9.70
N PRO A 27 20.74 1.26 8.74
CA PRO A 27 21.69 0.41 8.05
C PRO A 27 22.84 1.24 7.48
N THR A 28 24.08 0.75 7.57
CA THR A 28 25.31 1.48 7.23
C THR A 28 25.36 2.01 5.79
N TRP A 29 24.61 1.38 4.90
CA TRP A 29 24.45 1.68 3.48
C TRP A 29 23.33 2.69 3.19
N GLY A 30 22.57 3.09 4.21
CA GLY A 30 21.53 4.12 4.19
C GLY A 30 21.75 5.20 5.25
N ALA A 31 23.02 5.51 5.56
CA ALA A 31 23.36 6.50 6.57
C ALA A 31 22.97 7.93 6.17
N SER A 32 23.03 8.25 4.87
CA SER A 32 22.58 9.53 4.31
C SER A 32 21.13 9.44 3.82
N ASP A 33 20.37 10.54 3.89
CA ASP A 33 18.95 10.56 3.50
C ASP A 33 18.71 10.14 2.03
N ASP A 34 19.59 10.57 1.11
CA ASP A 34 19.52 10.16 -0.30
C ASP A 34 19.80 8.66 -0.49
N ALA A 35 20.80 8.12 0.24
CA ALA A 35 21.11 6.69 0.21
C ALA A 35 19.97 5.85 0.80
N TYR A 36 19.34 6.34 1.88
CA TYR A 36 18.18 5.70 2.50
C TYR A 36 16.96 5.70 1.57
N PHE A 37 16.70 6.81 0.87
CA PHE A 37 15.63 6.88 -0.12
C PHE A 37 15.82 5.85 -1.24
N ARG A 38 17.04 5.77 -1.81
CA ARG A 38 17.37 4.77 -2.84
C ARG A 38 17.19 3.35 -2.33
N TYR A 39 17.60 3.08 -1.09
CA TYR A 39 17.38 1.79 -0.46
C TYR A 39 15.89 1.44 -0.37
N VAL A 40 15.07 2.32 0.20
CA VAL A 40 13.62 2.11 0.33
C VAL A 40 12.99 1.91 -1.04
N ALA A 41 13.37 2.71 -2.05
CA ALA A 41 12.87 2.58 -3.41
C ALA A 41 13.17 1.19 -4.02
N VAL A 42 14.39 0.67 -3.81
CA VAL A 42 14.76 -0.69 -4.24
C VAL A 42 13.94 -1.74 -3.52
N VAL A 43 13.76 -1.64 -2.19
CA VAL A 43 12.94 -2.58 -1.43
C VAL A 43 11.50 -2.59 -1.91
N VAL A 44 10.90 -1.41 -2.10
CA VAL A 44 9.52 -1.29 -2.62
C VAL A 44 9.42 -1.89 -4.02
N ALA A 45 10.40 -1.65 -4.90
CA ALA A 45 10.41 -2.23 -6.25
C ALA A 45 10.50 -3.76 -6.22
N VAL A 46 11.36 -4.32 -5.37
CA VAL A 46 11.50 -5.78 -5.19
C VAL A 46 10.21 -6.40 -4.65
N VAL A 47 9.61 -5.79 -3.61
CA VAL A 47 8.33 -6.26 -3.04
C VAL A 47 7.22 -6.18 -4.09
N PHE A 48 7.14 -5.07 -4.84
CA PHE A 48 6.16 -4.90 -5.91
C PHE A 48 6.29 -5.99 -6.97
N LEU A 49 7.52 -6.28 -7.42
CA LEU A 49 7.78 -7.31 -8.42
C LEU A 49 7.46 -8.72 -7.88
N ALA A 50 7.82 -9.00 -6.62
CA ALA A 50 7.52 -10.26 -5.96
C ALA A 50 6.00 -10.50 -5.86
N VAL A 51 5.24 -9.48 -5.44
CA VAL A 51 3.77 -9.56 -5.39
C VAL A 51 3.18 -9.70 -6.79
N TRP A 52 3.71 -8.98 -7.79
CA TRP A 52 3.26 -9.10 -9.17
C TRP A 52 3.46 -10.51 -9.73
N TRP A 53 4.62 -11.11 -9.48
CA TRP A 53 4.92 -12.49 -9.87
C TRP A 53 4.02 -13.48 -9.14
N LEU A 54 3.78 -13.28 -7.85
CA LEU A 54 2.91 -14.13 -7.06
C LEU A 54 1.45 -14.09 -7.53
N LEU A 55 0.93 -12.90 -7.88
CA LEU A 55 -0.42 -12.72 -8.42
C LEU A 55 -0.56 -13.35 -9.82
N SER A 56 0.52 -13.41 -10.60
CA SER A 56 0.54 -14.07 -11.91
C SER A 56 0.66 -15.61 -11.81
N SER A 57 1.09 -16.11 -10.66
CA SER A 57 1.30 -17.54 -10.39
C SER A 57 -0.01 -18.31 -10.14
N ARG A 58 0.11 -19.61 -9.83
CA ARG A 58 -1.01 -20.47 -9.41
C ARG A 58 -1.70 -19.94 -8.14
N VAL A 59 -0.94 -19.30 -7.25
CA VAL A 59 -1.44 -18.76 -5.97
C VAL A 59 -2.42 -17.62 -6.22
N GLY A 60 -2.07 -16.67 -7.10
CA GLY A 60 -2.97 -15.58 -7.48
C GLY A 60 -4.28 -16.06 -8.12
N ARG A 61 -4.23 -17.10 -8.95
CA ARG A 61 -5.43 -17.71 -9.53
C ARG A 61 -6.32 -18.36 -8.49
N ALA A 62 -5.74 -19.02 -7.49
CA ALA A 62 -6.49 -19.60 -6.39
C ALA A 62 -7.20 -18.52 -5.55
N TRP A 63 -6.53 -17.40 -5.25
CA TRP A 63 -7.16 -16.27 -4.56
C TRP A 63 -8.26 -15.61 -5.39
N ALA A 64 -8.09 -15.51 -6.71
CA ALA A 64 -9.13 -15.00 -7.60
C ALA A 64 -10.37 -15.90 -7.61
N ALA A 65 -10.20 -17.23 -7.54
CA ALA A 65 -11.32 -18.17 -7.41
C ALA A 65 -12.03 -18.04 -6.05
N ILE A 66 -11.27 -17.98 -4.95
CA ILE A 66 -11.81 -17.79 -3.60
C ILE A 66 -12.62 -16.48 -3.51
N ARG A 67 -12.18 -15.42 -4.18
CA ARG A 67 -12.87 -14.14 -4.25
C ARG A 67 -14.27 -14.22 -4.89
N GLN A 68 -14.48 -15.12 -5.86
CA GLN A 68 -15.79 -15.27 -6.51
C GLN A 68 -16.79 -16.06 -5.65
N GLY A 69 -16.27 -16.87 -4.72
CA GLY A 69 -17.08 -17.60 -3.76
C GLY A 69 -16.30 -18.75 -3.17
N GLU A 70 -16.33 -18.86 -1.84
CA GLU A 70 -15.66 -19.93 -1.12
C GLU A 70 -16.22 -21.31 -1.49
N ALA A 71 -17.56 -21.44 -1.53
CA ALA A 71 -18.22 -22.69 -1.92
C ALA A 71 -17.81 -23.14 -3.34
N GLY A 72 -17.68 -22.20 -4.29
CA GLY A 72 -17.25 -22.49 -5.65
C GLY A 72 -15.76 -22.84 -5.76
N ALA A 73 -14.90 -22.30 -4.90
CA ALA A 73 -13.49 -22.66 -4.87
C ALA A 73 -13.28 -24.09 -4.33
N ILE A 74 -14.10 -24.51 -3.35
CA ILE A 74 -14.02 -25.85 -2.75
C ILE A 74 -14.40 -26.93 -3.76
N THR A 75 -15.42 -26.71 -4.60
CA THR A 75 -15.82 -27.69 -5.64
C THR A 75 -14.73 -27.87 -6.72
N LEU A 76 -13.89 -26.86 -6.93
CA LEU A 76 -12.71 -26.92 -7.80
C LEU A 76 -11.49 -27.60 -7.15
N GLY A 77 -11.63 -28.13 -5.92
CA GLY A 77 -10.55 -28.79 -5.19
C GLY A 77 -9.49 -27.83 -4.64
N ILE A 78 -9.79 -26.53 -4.54
CA ILE A 78 -8.84 -25.53 -4.02
C ILE A 78 -8.89 -25.55 -2.48
N PRO A 79 -7.78 -25.81 -1.78
CA PRO A 79 -7.73 -25.79 -0.32
C PRO A 79 -7.79 -24.34 0.22
N VAL A 80 -9.01 -23.80 0.39
CA VAL A 80 -9.28 -22.41 0.79
C VAL A 80 -8.50 -22.00 2.05
N THR A 81 -8.49 -22.85 3.08
CA THR A 81 -7.80 -22.58 4.36
C THR A 81 -6.31 -22.33 4.16
N ARG A 82 -5.63 -23.14 3.34
CA ARG A 82 -4.19 -22.98 3.09
C ARG A 82 -3.90 -21.67 2.38
N TYR A 83 -4.70 -21.32 1.38
CA TYR A 83 -4.55 -20.07 0.63
C TYR A 83 -4.88 -18.82 1.47
N ARG A 84 -5.80 -18.91 2.44
CA ARG A 84 -6.05 -17.83 3.41
C ARG A 84 -4.87 -17.61 4.35
N ILE A 85 -4.31 -18.69 4.90
CA ILE A 85 -3.13 -18.59 5.77
C ILE A 85 -1.94 -18.00 5.00
N LEU A 86 -1.73 -18.43 3.74
CA LEU A 86 -0.69 -17.85 2.89
C LEU A 86 -0.90 -16.35 2.65
N ALA A 87 -2.14 -15.92 2.37
CA ALA A 87 -2.45 -14.51 2.20
C ALA A 87 -2.11 -13.72 3.47
N LEU A 88 -2.50 -14.23 4.64
CA LEU A 88 -2.18 -13.61 5.93
C LEU A 88 -0.66 -13.49 6.12
N LEU A 89 0.09 -14.58 5.96
CA LEU A 89 1.55 -14.60 6.14
C LEU A 89 2.25 -13.56 5.26
N ILE A 90 1.88 -13.48 3.98
CA ILE A 90 2.50 -12.55 3.04
C ILE A 90 2.17 -11.10 3.39
N THR A 91 0.91 -10.81 3.73
CA THR A 91 0.52 -9.46 4.15
C THR A 91 1.24 -9.04 5.43
N SER A 92 1.28 -9.89 6.46
CA SER A 92 1.98 -9.62 7.71
C SER A 92 3.47 -9.38 7.50
N PHE A 93 4.11 -10.14 6.60
CA PHE A 93 5.52 -9.93 6.25
C PHE A 93 5.75 -8.56 5.60
N ILE A 94 4.94 -8.19 4.61
CA ILE A 94 5.06 -6.90 3.91
C ILE A 94 4.74 -5.73 4.86
N THR A 95 3.74 -5.86 5.72
CA THR A 95 3.40 -4.86 6.74
C THR A 95 4.53 -4.70 7.76
N GLY A 96 5.12 -5.81 8.23
CA GLY A 96 6.26 -5.78 9.14
C GLY A 96 7.49 -5.11 8.52
N LEU A 97 7.79 -5.41 7.25
CA LEU A 97 8.87 -4.78 6.51
C LEU A 97 8.64 -3.27 6.35
N SER A 98 7.42 -2.87 6.01
CA SER A 98 7.02 -1.45 5.91
C SER A 98 7.19 -0.72 7.25
N GLY A 99 6.79 -1.35 8.37
CA GLY A 99 6.96 -0.79 9.71
C GLY A 99 8.42 -0.62 10.12
N ALA A 100 9.28 -1.59 9.80
CA ALA A 100 10.71 -1.51 10.06
C ALA A 100 11.37 -0.37 9.28
N LEU A 101 11.00 -0.18 8.00
CA LEU A 101 11.47 0.94 7.19
C LEU A 101 10.95 2.30 7.70
N LEU A 102 9.72 2.35 8.21
CA LEU A 102 9.19 3.57 8.81
C LEU A 102 9.96 3.93 10.09
N ALA A 103 10.22 2.96 10.97
CA ALA A 103 10.96 3.16 12.21
C ALA A 103 12.41 3.65 11.96
N ALA A 104 13.09 3.09 10.97
CA ALA A 104 14.42 3.55 10.58
C ALA A 104 14.42 4.93 9.89
N ASN A 105 13.30 5.35 9.29
CA ASN A 105 13.15 6.68 8.73
C ASN A 105 12.94 7.74 9.82
N THR A 106 11.98 7.52 10.71
CA THR A 106 11.64 8.47 11.79
C THR A 106 12.71 8.53 12.87
N GLY A 107 13.47 7.44 13.07
CA GLY A 107 14.63 7.38 13.98
C GLY A 107 14.27 7.45 15.47
N VAL A 108 13.05 7.84 15.82
CA VAL A 108 12.54 7.96 17.19
C VAL A 108 11.21 7.22 17.29
N LEU A 109 11.07 6.43 18.34
CA LEU A 109 9.79 5.86 18.73
C LEU A 109 8.99 6.96 19.46
N ASP A 110 7.97 7.49 18.80
CA ASP A 110 7.07 8.46 19.41
C ASP A 110 6.29 7.80 20.55
N SER A 111 6.65 8.13 21.79
CA SER A 111 5.99 7.67 23.01
C SER A 111 4.68 8.41 23.30
N THR A 112 4.38 9.47 22.55
CA THR A 112 3.25 10.38 22.75
C THR A 112 2.00 9.95 21.97
N GLY A 113 2.13 8.92 21.11
CA GLY A 113 1.02 8.37 20.34
C GLY A 113 0.53 9.25 19.18
N THR A 114 1.26 10.34 18.86
CA THR A 114 0.84 11.29 17.83
C THR A 114 1.10 10.79 16.41
N THR A 115 2.06 9.88 16.24
CA THR A 115 2.46 9.31 14.94
C THR A 115 1.46 8.26 14.39
N PHE A 116 0.64 7.67 15.27
CA PHE A 116 -0.38 6.68 14.91
C PHE A 116 -1.76 7.07 15.45
N SER A 117 -2.12 8.34 15.31
CA SER A 117 -3.44 8.83 15.69
C SER A 117 -4.54 8.09 14.90
N ALA A 118 -5.72 7.95 15.50
CA ALA A 118 -6.90 7.39 14.82
C ALA A 118 -7.19 8.12 13.50
N GLN A 119 -6.98 9.45 13.48
CA GLN A 119 -7.12 10.26 12.28
C GLN A 119 -6.17 9.83 11.16
N GLN A 120 -4.88 9.60 11.46
CA GLN A 120 -3.91 9.15 10.47
C GLN A 120 -4.24 7.76 9.94
N SER A 121 -4.73 6.85 10.80
CA SER A 121 -5.14 5.51 10.40
C SER A 121 -6.31 5.56 9.40
N VAL A 122 -7.29 6.42 9.64
CA VAL A 122 -8.41 6.67 8.72
C VAL A 122 -7.92 7.26 7.40
N LEU A 123 -6.97 8.19 7.43
CA LEU A 123 -6.41 8.81 6.22
C LEU A 123 -5.55 7.85 5.38
N LEU A 124 -4.82 6.94 6.03
CA LEU A 124 -4.09 5.88 5.33
C LEU A 124 -5.08 4.92 4.65
N PHE A 125 -6.14 4.52 5.36
CA PHE A 125 -7.19 3.68 4.79
C PHE A 125 -7.92 4.36 3.62
N ALA A 126 -8.25 5.64 3.78
CA ALA A 126 -8.79 6.51 2.75
C ALA A 126 -7.94 6.52 1.49
N THR A 127 -6.64 6.69 1.64
CA THR A 127 -5.70 6.75 0.51
C THR A 127 -5.63 5.41 -0.23
N VAL A 128 -5.68 4.29 0.48
CA VAL A 128 -5.74 2.96 -0.15
C VAL A 128 -7.02 2.77 -0.97
N LEU A 129 -8.16 3.26 -0.48
CA LEU A 129 -9.42 3.28 -1.23
C LEU A 129 -9.32 4.11 -2.51
N ILE A 130 -8.72 5.30 -2.43
CA ILE A 130 -8.50 6.20 -3.58
C ILE A 130 -7.59 5.55 -4.63
N GLY A 131 -6.47 4.97 -4.19
CA GLY A 131 -5.54 4.26 -5.05
C GLY A 131 -6.18 3.06 -5.75
N GLY A 132 -7.06 2.35 -5.04
CA GLY A 132 -7.84 1.22 -5.54
C GLY A 132 -7.44 -0.10 -4.87
N THR A 133 -8.41 -0.75 -4.23
CA THR A 133 -8.22 -1.96 -3.40
C THR A 133 -7.88 -3.21 -4.20
N PHE A 134 -8.20 -3.23 -5.50
CA PHE A 134 -8.02 -4.41 -6.37
C PHE A 134 -6.92 -4.25 -7.42
N SER A 135 -6.11 -3.19 -7.34
CA SER A 135 -5.02 -2.96 -8.29
C SER A 135 -3.68 -2.86 -7.58
N LEU A 136 -2.70 -3.66 -8.03
CA LEU A 136 -1.32 -3.56 -7.52
C LEU A 136 -0.73 -2.17 -7.81
N SER A 137 -1.03 -1.58 -8.97
CA SER A 137 -0.61 -0.20 -9.28
C SER A 137 -1.34 0.85 -8.43
N GLY A 138 -2.52 0.51 -7.91
CA GLY A 138 -3.29 1.38 -7.02
C GLY A 138 -2.57 1.64 -5.69
N ALA A 139 -1.84 0.64 -5.18
CA ALA A 139 -1.03 0.81 -3.97
C ALA A 139 0.06 1.87 -4.13
N VAL A 140 0.75 1.88 -5.28
CA VAL A 140 1.81 2.86 -5.59
C VAL A 140 1.22 4.25 -5.79
N ILE A 141 0.13 4.35 -6.56
CA ILE A 141 -0.58 5.62 -6.79
C ILE A 141 -1.10 6.20 -5.47
N GLY A 142 -1.66 5.36 -4.59
CA GLY A 142 -2.11 5.77 -3.27
C GLY A 142 -0.98 6.36 -2.44
N GLY A 143 0.16 5.66 -2.33
CA GLY A 143 1.32 6.17 -1.59
C GLY A 143 1.85 7.51 -2.12
N ILE A 144 1.98 7.63 -3.45
CA ILE A 144 2.39 8.88 -4.10
C ILE A 144 1.37 9.98 -3.86
N PHE A 145 0.08 9.67 -3.88
CA PHE A 145 -0.99 10.65 -3.63
C PHE A 145 -0.95 11.15 -2.18
N PHE A 146 -0.76 10.26 -1.21
CA PHE A 146 -0.69 10.60 0.21
C PHE A 146 0.42 11.60 0.53
N TYR A 147 1.62 11.38 -0.02
CA TYR A 147 2.78 12.25 0.22
C TYR A 147 2.90 13.40 -0.78
N GLY A 148 2.50 13.18 -2.03
CA GLY A 148 2.67 14.14 -3.13
C GLY A 148 1.64 15.28 -3.09
N VAL A 149 0.38 15.00 -2.73
CA VAL A 149 -0.66 16.04 -2.67
C VAL A 149 -0.34 17.11 -1.63
N PRO A 150 0.04 16.79 -0.37
CA PRO A 150 0.42 17.81 0.61
C PRO A 150 1.61 18.66 0.15
N VAL A 151 2.64 18.03 -0.43
CA VAL A 151 3.85 18.73 -0.92
C VAL A 151 3.50 19.68 -2.05
N LEU A 152 2.66 19.25 -3.00
CA LEU A 152 2.19 20.11 -4.08
C LEU A 152 1.34 21.26 -3.55
N LEU A 153 0.39 21.02 -2.64
CA LEU A 153 -0.44 22.10 -2.08
C LEU A 153 0.39 23.13 -1.32
N GLN A 154 1.37 22.68 -0.53
CA GLN A 154 2.27 23.58 0.19
C GLN A 154 3.11 24.43 -0.75
N ALA A 155 3.61 23.86 -1.86
CA ALA A 155 4.34 24.61 -2.87
C ALA A 155 3.50 25.72 -3.52
N TRP A 156 2.16 25.61 -3.47
CA TRP A 156 1.22 26.59 -4.02
C TRP A 156 0.68 27.55 -2.94
N GLY A 157 1.22 27.50 -1.71
CA GLY A 157 0.84 28.39 -0.61
C GLY A 157 -0.51 28.07 0.04
N VAL A 158 -1.04 26.87 -0.21
CA VAL A 158 -2.36 26.44 0.27
C VAL A 158 -2.22 25.80 1.67
N SER A 159 -3.15 26.10 2.58
CA SER A 159 -3.15 25.57 3.94
C SER A 159 -3.26 24.04 3.97
N GLY A 160 -2.48 23.41 4.86
CA GLY A 160 -2.40 21.95 4.99
C GLY A 160 -3.73 21.27 5.34
N ASP A 161 -4.68 21.98 5.94
CA ASP A 161 -5.99 21.43 6.31
C ASP A 161 -6.86 21.07 5.11
N LEU A 162 -6.65 21.73 3.96
CA LEU A 162 -7.36 21.42 2.73
C LEU A 162 -7.00 20.03 2.19
N VAL A 163 -5.84 19.49 2.57
CA VAL A 163 -5.47 18.11 2.26
C VAL A 163 -6.50 17.14 2.85
N PHE A 164 -6.98 17.37 4.07
CA PHE A 164 -7.98 16.48 4.68
C PHE A 164 -9.32 16.51 3.93
N ILE A 165 -9.72 17.69 3.45
CA ILE A 165 -10.95 17.84 2.65
C ILE A 165 -10.79 17.17 1.28
N ILE A 166 -9.65 17.35 0.61
CA ILE A 166 -9.36 16.73 -0.70
C ILE A 166 -9.28 15.21 -0.57
N LEU A 167 -8.60 14.69 0.45
CA LEU A 167 -8.56 13.25 0.72
C LEU A 167 -9.95 12.71 1.06
N GLY A 168 -10.74 13.43 1.86
CA GLY A 168 -12.12 13.05 2.19
C GLY A 168 -13.07 13.04 0.99
N LEU A 169 -13.01 14.06 0.14
CA LEU A 169 -13.76 14.05 -1.12
C LEU A 169 -13.28 12.96 -2.07
N GLY A 170 -11.96 12.73 -2.12
CA GLY A 170 -11.34 11.66 -2.89
C GLY A 170 -11.85 10.27 -2.49
N THR A 171 -12.02 9.99 -1.19
CA THR A 171 -12.57 8.70 -0.74
C THR A 171 -14.02 8.54 -1.10
N ILE A 172 -14.84 9.58 -0.90
CA ILE A 172 -16.25 9.55 -1.26
C ILE A 172 -16.37 9.24 -2.76
N GLN A 173 -15.59 9.92 -3.59
CA GLN A 173 -15.51 9.67 -5.03
C GLN A 173 -15.05 8.25 -5.35
N ALA A 174 -14.02 7.74 -4.67
CA ALA A 174 -13.51 6.39 -4.90
C ALA A 174 -14.57 5.32 -4.59
N ILE A 175 -15.38 5.53 -3.55
CA ILE A 175 -16.47 4.64 -3.17
C ILE A 175 -17.63 4.71 -4.17
N THR A 176 -18.03 5.91 -4.62
CA THR A 176 -19.16 6.08 -5.55
C THR A 176 -18.85 5.68 -6.97
N THR A 177 -17.63 5.95 -7.48
CA THR A 177 -17.40 5.84 -8.92
C THR A 177 -17.03 4.44 -9.39
N ASN A 178 -16.43 3.58 -8.56
CA ASN A 178 -16.20 2.15 -8.78
C ASN A 178 -15.24 1.61 -7.70
N PRO A 179 -15.51 0.45 -7.06
CA PRO A 179 -14.63 -0.11 -6.02
C PRO A 179 -13.24 -0.58 -6.53
N ILE A 180 -12.94 -0.41 -7.82
CA ILE A 180 -11.64 -0.72 -8.45
C ILE A 180 -10.67 0.47 -8.33
N GLY A 181 -11.14 1.67 -7.93
CA GLY A 181 -10.33 2.88 -7.73
C GLY A 181 -9.83 3.54 -9.02
N ILE A 182 -9.03 4.61 -8.89
CA ILE A 182 -8.51 5.41 -10.02
C ILE A 182 -7.65 4.55 -10.96
N ALA A 183 -6.85 3.65 -10.39
CA ALA A 183 -6.02 2.71 -11.15
C ALA A 183 -6.85 1.79 -12.06
N GLY A 184 -8.06 1.38 -11.62
CA GLY A 184 -9.00 0.59 -12.40
C GLY A 184 -9.54 1.34 -13.62
N SER A 185 -9.91 2.60 -13.43
CA SER A 185 -10.43 3.47 -14.50
C SER A 185 -9.38 3.74 -15.59
N VAL A 186 -8.14 4.00 -15.20
CA VAL A 186 -7.02 4.20 -16.14
C VAL A 186 -6.68 2.90 -16.87
N ALA A 187 -6.67 1.76 -16.18
CA ALA A 187 -6.43 0.46 -16.81
C ALA A 187 -7.58 0.04 -17.77
N ALA A 188 -8.83 0.36 -17.44
CA ALA A 188 -9.98 0.11 -18.30
C ALA A 188 -9.92 0.98 -19.58
N LEU A 189 -9.53 2.25 -19.44
CA LEU A 189 -9.31 3.14 -20.58
C LEU A 189 -8.15 2.62 -21.45
N ALA A 190 -7.02 2.24 -20.86
CA ALA A 190 -5.88 1.68 -21.60
C ALA A 190 -6.23 0.38 -22.34
N ARG A 191 -7.09 -0.49 -21.78
CA ARG A 191 -7.58 -1.70 -22.46
C ARG A 191 -8.49 -1.38 -23.64
N ARG A 192 -9.34 -0.35 -23.53
CA ARG A 192 -10.22 0.12 -24.61
C ARG A 192 -9.44 0.61 -25.84
N TRP A 193 -8.22 1.11 -25.62
CA TRP A 193 -7.31 1.53 -26.68
C TRP A 193 -6.45 0.39 -27.24
N ARG A 194 -6.26 -0.71 -26.48
CA ARG A 194 -5.44 -1.86 -26.88
C ARG A 194 -6.22 -3.01 -27.52
N THR A 195 -7.55 -3.00 -27.53
CA THR A 195 -8.34 -3.90 -28.38
C THR A 195 -8.39 -3.35 -29.81
N PRO A 196 -7.71 -3.96 -30.80
CA PRO A 196 -8.05 -3.68 -32.18
C PRO A 196 -9.50 -4.14 -32.37
N ARG A 197 -10.35 -3.24 -32.87
CA ARG A 197 -11.69 -3.58 -33.38
C ARG A 197 -11.49 -4.61 -34.50
N ARG A 198 -11.47 -5.91 -34.17
CA ARG A 198 -11.60 -6.96 -35.17
C ARG A 198 -13.06 -6.91 -35.61
N ALA A 199 -13.24 -6.22 -36.72
CA ALA A 199 -14.51 -5.85 -37.30
C ALA A 199 -15.49 -7.01 -37.34
N SER A 200 -16.67 -6.78 -36.77
CA SER A 200 -17.91 -7.42 -37.15
C SER A 200 -18.21 -7.11 -38.62
N ARG A 201 -17.61 -7.88 -39.52
CA ARG A 201 -17.91 -7.89 -40.96
C ARG A 201 -18.12 -9.35 -41.38
N ALA A 202 -19.23 -9.94 -40.96
CA ALA A 202 -19.64 -11.30 -41.33
C ALA A 202 -21.16 -11.51 -41.23
N ARG A 203 -21.98 -10.49 -41.49
CA ARG A 203 -23.45 -10.62 -41.60
C ARG A 203 -24.07 -9.76 -42.70
N GLU A 204 -23.32 -9.56 -43.77
CA GLU A 204 -23.87 -9.25 -45.10
C GLU A 204 -23.21 -10.25 -46.05
N VAL A 205 -23.96 -10.78 -47.02
CA VAL A 205 -23.68 -12.01 -47.81
C VAL A 205 -24.06 -13.26 -47.00
N THR A 206 -25.23 -13.87 -47.10
CA THR A 206 -26.21 -14.12 -48.19
C THR A 206 -27.52 -14.52 -47.50
N ALA A 207 -28.69 -13.95 -47.83
CA ALA A 207 -29.50 -14.24 -49.03
C ALA A 207 -29.82 -15.74 -49.15
#